data_AF-A0A6M5YJH8-F1
#
_entry.id   AF-A0A6M5YJH8-F1
#
_cell.length_a   1.000
_cell.length_b   1.000
_cell.length_c   1.000
_cell.angle_alpha   90.00
_cell.angle_beta   90.00
_cell.angle_gamma   90.00
#
_symmetry.space_group_name_H-M   'P 1'
#
loop_
_entity.id
_entity.type
_entity.pdbx_description
1 polymer ?
#
loop_
_entity_poly.entity_id
_entity_poly.type
_entity_poly.pdbx_seq_one_letter_code
_entity_poly.pdbx_strand_id
1 'polypeptide(L)'
;MPKTTAKPEATVEEAMERLRQAAIEARSSSEVAEEAQKAVEHLNELYAANKEAFTAEDVRFANVLRGALGARLAAHGPKVAHTKKAKRKGDKLDHCWRCLTPVDERFSDNCPQCSEKAYQWRICPVCNACGCQRAGKVLI
;
A
#
# COMPACT_ATOMS: atom_id res chain seq x y z
N MET A 1 -7.69 46.26 17.02
CA MET A 1 -7.31 45.49 15.82
C MET A 1 -8.32 44.39 15.61
N PRO A 2 -9.09 44.37 14.51
CA PRO A 2 -9.99 43.25 14.24
C PRO A 2 -9.14 42.01 13.97
N LYS A 3 -9.28 40.98 14.80
CA LYS A 3 -8.75 39.65 14.50
C LYS A 3 -9.59 39.11 13.35
N THR A 4 -9.02 39.10 12.14
CA THR A 4 -9.61 38.43 10.98
C THR A 4 -9.65 36.93 11.28
N THR A 5 -10.73 36.45 11.88
CA THR A 5 -10.98 35.01 11.98
C THR A 5 -11.22 34.49 10.57
N ALA A 6 -10.31 33.65 10.07
CA ALA A 6 -10.47 33.00 8.77
C ALA A 6 -11.83 32.31 8.69
N LYS A 7 -12.43 32.28 7.49
CA LYS A 7 -13.66 31.53 7.26
C LYS A 7 -13.40 30.05 7.55
N PRO A 8 -14.35 29.33 8.18
CA PRO A 8 -14.20 27.90 8.47
C PRO A 8 -13.80 27.06 7.25
N GLU A 9 -14.32 27.41 6.07
CA GLU A 9 -13.99 26.75 4.79
C GLU A 9 -12.49 26.88 4.42
N ALA A 10 -11.90 28.06 4.60
CA ALA A 10 -10.47 28.26 4.35
C ALA A 10 -9.60 27.43 5.32
N THR A 11 -10.09 27.21 6.55
CA THR A 11 -9.40 26.38 7.54
C THR A 11 -9.46 24.89 7.19
N VAL A 12 -10.59 24.43 6.63
CA VAL A 12 -10.75 23.06 6.12
C VAL A 12 -9.86 22.82 4.90
N GLU A 13 -9.84 23.76 3.95
CA GLU A 13 -9.01 23.65 2.74
C GLU A 13 -7.51 23.57 3.08
N GLU A 14 -7.02 24.42 3.99
CA GLU A 14 -5.63 24.39 4.46
C GLU A 14 -5.29 23.05 5.13
N ALA A 15 -6.18 22.52 5.97
CA ALA A 15 -5.96 21.24 6.64
C ALA A 15 -5.98 20.05 5.65
N MET A 16 -6.86 20.12 4.64
CA MET A 16 -6.91 19.15 3.54
C MET A 16 -5.63 19.17 2.69
N GLU A 17 -5.11 20.35 2.38
CA GLU A 17 -3.86 20.50 1.63
C GLU A 17 -2.65 19.96 2.42
N ARG A 18 -2.59 20.20 3.73
CA ARG A 18 -1.56 19.58 4.59
C ARG A 18 -1.62 18.05 4.55
N LEU A 19 -2.82 17.47 4.65
CA LEU A 19 -3.00 16.01 4.54
C LEU A 19 -2.57 15.49 3.16
N ARG A 20 -2.86 16.24 2.10
CA ARG A 20 -2.44 15.92 0.73
C ARG A 20 -0.92 15.92 0.60
N GLN A 21 -0.24 16.93 1.12
CA GLN A 21 1.23 17.05 1.10
C GLN A 21 1.88 15.88 1.84
N ALA A 22 1.43 15.59 3.06
CA ALA A 22 1.89 14.44 3.84
C ALA A 22 1.71 13.12 3.07
N ALA A 23 0.56 12.94 2.40
CA ALA A 23 0.34 11.76 1.57
C ALA A 23 1.32 11.68 0.38
N ILE A 24 1.65 12.79 -0.28
CA ILE A 24 2.61 12.84 -1.39
C ILE A 24 4.01 12.47 -0.89
N GLU A 25 4.47 13.07 0.20
CA GLU A 25 5.80 12.83 0.77
C GLU A 25 5.96 11.39 1.27
N ALA A 26 4.88 10.80 1.80
CA ALA A 26 4.85 9.40 2.23
C ALA A 26 5.17 8.41 1.08
N ARG A 27 5.13 8.85 -0.19
CA ARG A 27 5.56 8.02 -1.33
C ARG A 27 7.05 7.66 -1.24
N SER A 28 7.87 8.57 -0.73
CA SER A 28 9.33 8.45 -0.76
C SER A 28 9.97 8.29 0.63
N SER A 29 9.28 8.64 1.71
CA SER A 29 9.83 8.54 3.06
C SER A 29 8.79 8.12 4.10
N SER A 30 9.21 7.34 5.10
CA SER A 30 8.44 7.05 6.31
C SER A 30 8.53 8.14 7.38
N GLU A 31 9.46 9.08 7.23
CA GLU A 31 9.72 10.13 8.23
C GLU A 31 8.52 11.06 8.41
N VAL A 32 7.64 11.15 7.40
CA VAL A 32 6.40 11.95 7.46
C VAL A 32 5.32 11.30 8.34
N ALA A 33 5.52 10.10 8.90
CA ALA A 33 4.48 9.38 9.64
C ALA A 33 3.86 10.20 10.78
N GLU A 34 4.68 10.92 11.54
CA GLU A 34 4.20 11.72 12.67
C GLU A 34 3.44 12.98 12.21
N GLU A 35 3.96 13.66 11.18
CA GLU A 35 3.30 14.83 10.59
C GLU A 35 1.97 14.46 9.93
N ALA A 36 1.96 13.34 9.22
CA ALA A 36 0.78 12.77 8.62
C ALA A 36 -0.30 12.44 9.65
N GLN A 37 0.10 11.88 10.80
CA GLN A 37 -0.80 11.59 11.91
C GLN A 37 -1.39 12.89 12.50
N LYS A 38 -0.54 13.91 12.73
CA LYS A 38 -0.97 15.24 13.19
C LYS A 38 -1.95 15.90 12.21
N ALA A 39 -1.72 15.77 10.90
CA ALA A 39 -2.63 16.30 9.88
C ALA A 39 -4.00 15.62 9.93
N VAL A 40 -4.05 14.29 10.11
CA VAL A 40 -5.30 13.54 10.27
C VAL A 40 -6.02 13.93 11.57
N GLU A 41 -5.30 14.04 12.68
CA GLU A 41 -5.86 14.46 13.97
C GLU A 41 -6.47 15.85 13.88
N HIS A 42 -5.74 16.82 13.32
CA HIS A 42 -6.24 18.17 13.13
C HIS A 42 -7.50 18.22 12.25
N LEU A 43 -7.55 17.41 11.17
CA LEU A 43 -8.73 17.34 10.32
C LEU A 43 -9.96 16.78 11.07
N ASN A 44 -9.74 15.79 11.94
CA ASN A 44 -10.80 15.23 12.79
C ASN A 44 -11.30 16.23 13.84
N GLU A 45 -10.40 17.03 14.42
CA GLU A 45 -10.77 18.10 15.35
C GLU A 45 -11.64 19.16 14.67
N LEU A 46 -11.25 19.61 13.46
CA LEU A 46 -12.03 20.54 12.67
C LEU A 46 -13.41 19.96 12.31
N TYR A 47 -13.47 18.69 11.91
CA TYR A 47 -14.73 18.00 11.62
C TYR A 47 -15.62 17.88 12.87
N ALA A 48 -15.05 17.58 14.04
CA ALA A 48 -15.80 17.50 15.29
C ALA A 48 -16.34 18.86 15.72
N ALA A 49 -15.56 19.93 15.53
CA ALA A 49 -15.94 21.29 15.90
C ALA A 49 -16.99 21.89 14.98
N ASN A 50 -16.92 21.64 13.66
CA ASN A 50 -17.85 22.20 12.70
C ASN A 50 -18.06 21.28 11.48
N LYS A 51 -18.98 20.32 11.62
CA LYS A 51 -19.32 19.38 10.54
C LYS A 51 -19.93 20.05 9.31
N GLU A 52 -20.65 21.16 9.48
CA GLU A 52 -21.35 21.86 8.40
C GLU A 52 -20.38 22.57 7.45
N ALA A 53 -19.16 22.85 7.92
CA ALA A 53 -18.09 23.39 7.07
C ALA A 53 -17.50 22.36 6.10
N PHE A 54 -17.85 21.08 6.22
CA PHE A 54 -17.39 20.01 5.34
C PHE A 54 -18.48 19.61 4.36
N THR A 55 -18.16 19.65 3.07
CA THR A 55 -19.02 19.05 2.05
C THR A 55 -18.90 17.52 2.09
N ALA A 56 -19.87 16.85 1.48
CA ALA A 56 -19.78 15.39 1.28
C ALA A 56 -18.58 14.99 0.40
N GLU A 57 -18.07 15.89 -0.44
CA GLU A 57 -16.88 15.65 -1.23
C GLU A 57 -15.61 15.77 -0.39
N ASP A 58 -15.51 16.76 0.49
CA ASP A 58 -14.37 16.93 1.41
C ASP A 58 -14.18 15.69 2.30
N VAL A 59 -15.28 15.19 2.88
CA VAL A 59 -15.25 13.98 3.70
C VAL A 59 -14.81 12.76 2.89
N ARG A 60 -15.29 12.62 1.65
CA ARG A 60 -14.87 11.52 0.75
C ARG A 60 -13.38 11.64 0.43
N PHE A 61 -12.92 12.82 0.06
CA PHE A 61 -11.55 13.06 -0.33
C PHE A 61 -10.57 12.88 0.84
N ALA A 62 -10.93 13.35 2.03
CA ALA A 62 -10.16 13.12 3.26
C ALA A 62 -9.95 11.63 3.56
N ASN A 63 -11.02 10.84 3.42
CA ASN A 63 -10.95 9.38 3.61
C ASN A 63 -10.07 8.69 2.56
N VAL A 64 -10.11 9.13 1.30
CA VAL A 64 -9.21 8.65 0.24
C VAL A 64 -7.75 8.96 0.58
N LEU A 65 -7.45 10.19 0.99
CA LEU A 65 -6.09 10.59 1.40
C LEU A 65 -5.60 9.78 2.59
N ARG A 66 -6.44 9.58 3.61
CA ARG A 66 -6.11 8.75 4.78
C ARG A 66 -5.81 7.30 4.40
N GLY A 67 -6.61 6.71 3.50
CA GLY A 67 -6.38 5.35 3.00
C GLY A 67 -5.07 5.24 2.23
N ALA A 68 -4.80 6.19 1.32
CA ALA A 68 -3.56 6.22 0.55
C ALA A 68 -2.32 6.41 1.45
N LEU A 69 -2.42 7.27 2.45
CA LEU A 69 -1.37 7.50 3.44
C LEU A 69 -1.06 6.24 4.24
N GLY A 70 -2.09 5.55 4.76
CA GLY A 70 -1.91 4.29 5.47
C GLY A 70 -1.23 3.21 4.63
N ALA A 71 -1.63 3.06 3.36
CA ALA A 71 -0.98 2.12 2.44
C ALA A 71 0.50 2.46 2.17
N ARG A 72 0.82 3.76 2.04
CA ARG A 72 2.19 4.24 1.80
C ARG A 72 3.08 4.04 3.02
N LEU A 73 2.63 4.45 4.20
CA LEU A 73 3.37 4.27 5.44
C LEU A 73 3.58 2.78 5.76
N ALA A 74 2.55 1.94 5.51
CA ALA A 74 2.69 0.49 5.67
C ALA A 74 3.72 -0.13 4.72
N ALA A 75 3.92 0.43 3.52
CA ALA A 75 4.94 -0.03 2.58
C ALA A 75 6.38 0.22 3.09
N HIS A 76 6.57 1.23 3.94
CA HIS A 76 7.83 1.50 4.63
C HIS A 76 7.94 0.84 6.00
N GLY A 77 6.83 0.30 6.52
CA GLY A 77 6.84 -0.47 7.76
C GLY A 77 7.80 -1.65 7.65
N PRO A 78 8.30 -2.15 8.80
CA PRO A 78 9.14 -3.34 8.82
C PRO A 78 8.40 -4.46 8.10
N LYS A 79 8.91 -4.86 6.93
CA LYS A 79 8.42 -6.06 6.24
C LYS A 79 8.64 -7.18 7.23
N VAL A 80 7.56 -7.70 7.82
CA VAL A 80 7.62 -8.90 8.66
C VAL A 80 8.49 -9.89 7.91
N ALA A 81 9.56 -10.34 8.55
CA ALA A 81 10.51 -11.22 7.90
C ALA A 81 9.75 -12.46 7.46
N HIS A 82 9.45 -12.52 6.16
CA HIS A 82 8.71 -13.62 5.60
C HIS A 82 9.54 -14.89 5.81
N THR A 83 8.87 -15.95 6.24
CA THR A 83 9.51 -17.24 6.47
C THR A 83 9.90 -17.80 5.11
N LYS A 84 11.22 -17.90 4.87
CA LYS A 84 11.74 -18.48 3.62
C LYS A 84 11.12 -19.85 3.38
N LYS A 85 10.52 -20.03 2.21
CA LYS A 85 9.95 -21.31 1.82
C LYS A 85 11.00 -22.11 1.08
N ALA A 86 11.10 -23.40 1.36
CA ALA A 86 12.07 -24.27 0.72
C ALA A 86 12.00 -24.17 -0.81
N LYS A 87 13.16 -24.15 -1.46
CA LYS A 87 13.28 -24.21 -2.93
C LYS A 87 12.69 -25.53 -3.43
N ARG A 88 12.07 -25.50 -4.60
CA ARG A 88 11.64 -26.72 -5.28
C ARG A 88 12.86 -27.55 -5.67
N LYS A 89 12.74 -28.88 -5.65
CA LYS A 89 13.77 -29.78 -6.14
C LYS A 89 14.19 -29.41 -7.57
N GLY A 90 15.48 -29.13 -7.77
CA GLY A 90 16.05 -28.75 -9.06
C GLY A 90 15.97 -27.26 -9.41
N ASP A 91 15.32 -26.41 -8.60
CA ASP A 91 15.32 -24.96 -8.84
C ASP A 91 16.51 -24.28 -8.14
N LYS A 92 17.16 -23.37 -8.85
CA LYS A 92 18.31 -22.61 -8.33
C LYS A 92 17.91 -21.26 -7.73
N LEU A 93 16.75 -20.74 -8.13
CA LEU A 93 16.26 -19.41 -7.75
C LEU A 93 15.54 -19.46 -6.40
N ASP A 94 15.80 -18.44 -5.57
CA ASP A 94 15.11 -18.17 -4.31
C ASP A 94 14.07 -17.03 -4.45
N HIS A 95 13.72 -16.70 -5.68
CA HIS A 95 12.77 -15.65 -6.05
C HIS A 95 11.98 -16.06 -7.29
N CYS A 96 10.88 -15.35 -7.57
CA CYS A 96 10.13 -15.48 -8.80
C CYS A 96 11.04 -15.14 -9.99
N TRP A 97 11.14 -16.06 -10.95
CA TRP A 97 11.93 -15.89 -12.17
C TRP A 97 11.52 -14.68 -13.03
N ARG A 98 10.29 -14.16 -12.85
CA ARG A 98 9.74 -13.02 -13.62
C ARG A 98 9.87 -11.68 -12.89
N CYS A 99 9.35 -11.58 -11.67
CA CYS A 99 9.25 -10.31 -10.94
C CYS A 99 10.20 -10.17 -9.76
N LEU A 100 11.15 -11.11 -9.60
CA LEU A 100 12.16 -11.12 -8.54
C LEU A 100 11.62 -11.12 -7.10
N THR A 101 10.32 -11.35 -6.90
CA THR A 101 9.74 -11.49 -5.55
C THR A 101 10.34 -12.70 -4.84
N PRO A 102 10.95 -12.54 -3.64
CA PRO A 102 11.52 -13.64 -2.88
C PRO A 102 10.52 -14.76 -2.60
N VAL A 103 10.97 -16.02 -2.65
CA VAL A 103 10.14 -17.20 -2.37
C VAL A 103 9.98 -17.38 -0.86
N ASP A 104 8.77 -17.10 -0.40
CA ASP A 104 8.39 -17.17 1.01
C ASP A 104 7.04 -17.88 1.23
N GLU A 105 6.48 -17.82 2.44
CA GLU A 105 5.24 -18.51 2.81
C GLU A 105 4.06 -18.15 1.89
N ARG A 106 4.07 -16.96 1.26
CA ARG A 106 3.00 -16.48 0.39
C ARG A 106 2.93 -17.21 -0.95
N PHE A 107 3.97 -17.94 -1.33
CA PHE A 107 3.92 -18.84 -2.48
C PHE A 107 3.16 -20.13 -2.11
N SER A 108 1.87 -20.02 -1.75
CA SER A 108 1.02 -21.13 -1.30
C SER A 108 0.56 -22.02 -2.45
N ASP A 109 0.28 -21.42 -3.60
CA ASP A 109 -0.48 -22.08 -4.66
C ASP A 109 0.43 -22.78 -5.65
N ASN A 110 -0.01 -23.95 -6.13
CA ASN A 110 0.67 -24.71 -7.16
C ASN A 110 -0.04 -24.51 -8.51
N CYS A 111 0.75 -24.46 -9.58
CA CYS A 111 0.28 -24.35 -10.94
C CYS A 111 -0.42 -25.66 -11.35
N PRO A 112 -1.73 -25.68 -11.61
CA PRO A 112 -2.47 -26.94 -11.81
C PRO A 112 -2.02 -27.72 -13.04
N GLN A 113 -1.55 -27.02 -14.09
CA GLN A 113 -1.19 -27.62 -15.36
C GLN A 113 0.28 -28.05 -15.45
N CYS A 114 1.16 -27.43 -14.66
CA CYS A 114 2.60 -27.68 -14.72
C CYS A 114 3.18 -28.19 -13.41
N SER A 115 2.38 -28.31 -12.34
CA SER A 115 2.77 -28.98 -11.11
C SER A 115 2.57 -30.49 -11.23
N GLU A 116 3.38 -31.16 -12.04
CA GLU A 116 3.48 -32.61 -11.97
C GLU A 116 4.10 -33.02 -10.62
N LYS A 117 3.82 -34.24 -10.12
CA LYS A 117 4.28 -34.70 -8.79
C LYS A 117 5.78 -34.53 -8.55
N ALA A 118 6.61 -34.62 -9.60
CA ALA A 118 8.05 -34.42 -9.52
C ALA A 118 8.47 -32.94 -9.44
N TYR A 119 7.62 -32.02 -9.88
CA TYR A 119 7.93 -30.60 -10.07
C TYR A 119 6.78 -29.73 -9.54
N GLN A 120 6.74 -29.45 -8.23
CA GLN A 120 5.74 -28.56 -7.60
C GLN A 120 5.94 -27.07 -7.97
N TRP A 121 5.61 -26.70 -9.21
CA TRP A 121 5.67 -25.32 -9.66
C TRP A 121 4.65 -24.46 -8.91
N ARG A 122 5.14 -23.41 -8.26
CA ARG A 122 4.30 -22.47 -7.51
C ARG A 122 3.85 -21.31 -8.39
N ILE A 123 2.72 -20.70 -8.03
CA ILE A 123 2.24 -19.44 -8.61
C ILE A 123 2.82 -18.30 -7.79
N CYS A 124 3.37 -17.28 -8.46
CA CYS A 124 3.84 -16.09 -7.78
C CYS A 124 2.64 -15.24 -7.31
N PRO A 125 2.53 -14.87 -6.02
CA PRO A 125 1.40 -14.09 -5.52
C PRO A 125 1.38 -12.63 -5.98
N VAL A 126 2.47 -12.16 -6.62
CA VAL A 126 2.61 -10.77 -7.07
C VAL A 126 2.28 -10.63 -8.56
N CYS A 127 2.89 -11.45 -9.41
CA CYS A 127 2.73 -11.35 -10.86
C CYS A 127 1.94 -12.51 -11.49
N ASN A 128 1.40 -13.43 -10.68
CA ASN A 128 0.72 -14.64 -11.11
C ASN A 128 1.53 -15.55 -12.04
N ALA A 129 2.86 -15.34 -12.12
CA ALA A 129 3.71 -16.17 -12.95
C ALA A 129 3.81 -17.59 -12.42
N CYS A 130 3.77 -18.56 -13.33
CA CYS A 130 3.77 -19.98 -12.99
C CYS A 130 4.72 -20.81 -13.87
N GLY A 131 4.77 -22.11 -13.63
CA GLY A 131 5.63 -23.04 -14.39
C GLY A 131 5.29 -23.16 -15.87
N CYS A 132 4.03 -22.98 -16.25
CA CYS A 132 3.63 -23.07 -17.64
C CYS A 132 4.18 -21.92 -18.49
N GLN A 133 4.24 -20.71 -17.93
CA GLN A 133 4.88 -19.56 -18.57
C GLN A 133 6.39 -19.79 -18.71
N ARG A 134 7.06 -20.23 -17.63
CA ARG A 134 8.51 -20.50 -17.67
C ARG A 134 8.88 -21.61 -18.64
N ALA A 135 8.00 -22.59 -18.83
CA ALA A 135 8.16 -23.68 -19.78
C ALA A 135 7.73 -23.32 -21.22
N GLY A 136 7.27 -22.09 -21.47
CA GLY A 136 6.78 -21.66 -22.79
C GLY A 136 5.49 -22.34 -23.24
N LYS A 137 4.75 -22.99 -22.34
CA LYS A 137 3.46 -23.64 -22.64
C LYS A 137 2.31 -22.64 -22.74
N VAL A 138 2.43 -21.47 -22.11
CA VAL A 138 1.48 -20.35 -22.21
C VAL A 138 2.26 -19.03 -22.35
N LEU A 139 1.71 -18.09 -23.12
CA LEU A 139 2.31 -16.77 -23.37
C LEU A 139 2.20 -15.83 -22.15
N ILE A 140 1.09 -15.97 -21.43
CA ILE A 140 0.57 -15.20 -20.28
C ILE A 140 1.16 -15.53 -18.93
#